data_AF-A0A9E4C5Q1-F1
#
_entry.id   AF-A0A9E4C5Q1-F1
#
_cell.length_a   1.000
_cell.length_b   1.000
_cell.length_c   1.000
_cell.angle_alpha   90.00
_cell.angle_beta   90.00
_cell.angle_gamma   90.00
#
_symmetry.space_group_name_H-M   'P 1'
#
loop_
_entity.id
_entity.type
_entity.pdbx_description
1 polymer ?
#
loop_
_entity_poly.entity_id
_entity_poly.type
_entity_poly.pdbx_seq_one_letter_code
_entity_poly.pdbx_strand_id
1 'polypeptide(L)'
;MDTWVAEVEVPDSLTARFVLKAPNPRFVFSYFTYNFGNGIHIVPKHIWEGEDPTSFKNLDLARGLPVVSGPYRLALSEPQQRLWDLREDWWAAQIGFQRLPRVERIIYLPQGDENKWVQLILANQMDQCIDLRPSNIKTLLDQNPNVTTWSGRQLPYGYRDWWPPALGFNNLEPPFDDPDIRWAVNYAIDREQLVAIGWQGAGEYTLLPFPHFPPLMHYINQVQDLLAKYPVGKHDLAQTAAIMERKGWSKDAEGLWNKNGERLRIPVVVFPSLFQDFTPVLVEQLRRAGFDSSFRMFSDAYTRMTQGTARAFIMGNGGSVRDPYFTLPAHRHGHSVFLALAQRGFRPLSRSDGSDRARRPGARAAVSPSPRDLAGRIAGHSPPPVVPPHPPQPDLLEKLALSRKPLHEQCLLGAFVLDRAVGIGTGAALRWRNVELPNRL
;
A
#
# COMPACT_ATOMS: atom_id res chain seq x y z
N MET A 1 -18.58 2.28 9.75
CA MET A 1 -19.68 2.13 8.77
C MET A 1 -20.87 3.02 9.10
N ASP A 2 -21.03 3.40 10.36
CA ASP A 2 -22.17 4.13 10.93
C ASP A 2 -22.50 5.44 10.22
N THR A 3 -21.52 6.10 9.60
CA THR A 3 -21.74 7.29 8.78
C THR A 3 -22.65 7.00 7.57
N TRP A 4 -22.56 5.81 6.98
CA TRP A 4 -23.19 5.50 5.69
C TRP A 4 -24.29 4.45 5.77
N VAL A 5 -24.19 3.48 6.68
CA VAL A 5 -25.14 2.36 6.76
C VAL A 5 -26.28 2.72 7.71
N ALA A 6 -27.51 2.68 7.21
CA ALA A 6 -28.72 2.84 8.00
C ALA A 6 -29.14 1.51 8.62
N GLU A 7 -29.13 0.45 7.81
CA GLU A 7 -29.58 -0.89 8.19
C GLU A 7 -28.82 -1.95 7.38
N VAL A 8 -28.65 -3.13 7.97
CA VAL A 8 -28.16 -4.33 7.28
C VAL A 8 -29.21 -5.41 7.45
N GLU A 9 -29.79 -5.85 6.34
CA GLU A 9 -30.76 -6.94 6.29
C GLU A 9 -30.06 -8.22 5.81
N VAL A 10 -30.35 -9.35 6.44
CA VAL A 10 -29.83 -10.66 6.05
C VAL A 10 -31.03 -11.56 5.75
N PRO A 11 -31.63 -11.46 4.53
CA PRO A 11 -32.84 -12.20 4.20
C PRO A 11 -32.61 -13.72 4.11
N ASP A 12 -31.38 -14.16 3.87
CA ASP A 12 -30.98 -15.57 3.84
C ASP A 12 -29.48 -15.73 4.15
N SER A 13 -28.99 -16.98 4.18
CA SER A 13 -27.63 -17.31 4.59
C SER A 13 -26.52 -16.87 3.60
N LEU A 14 -26.87 -16.48 2.38
CA LEU A 14 -25.93 -16.09 1.32
C LEU A 14 -26.10 -14.64 0.87
N THR A 15 -27.07 -13.92 1.43
CA THR A 15 -27.43 -12.56 1.02
C THR A 15 -27.33 -11.59 2.19
N ALA A 16 -26.55 -10.52 2.01
CA ALA A 16 -26.54 -9.36 2.90
C ALA A 16 -26.91 -8.09 2.11
N ARG A 17 -27.96 -7.40 2.52
CA ARG A 17 -28.44 -6.16 1.92
C ARG A 17 -28.11 -4.99 2.82
N PHE A 18 -27.34 -4.04 2.30
CA PHE A 18 -26.97 -2.81 3.00
C PHE A 18 -27.87 -1.67 2.55
N VAL A 19 -28.65 -1.10 3.48
CA VAL A 19 -29.43 0.12 3.27
C VAL A 19 -28.57 1.30 3.66
N LEU A 20 -28.32 2.21 2.71
CA LEU A 20 -27.47 3.38 2.95
C LEU A 20 -28.31 4.60 3.36
N LYS A 21 -27.77 5.42 4.26
CA LYS A 21 -28.34 6.70 4.69
C LYS A 21 -28.41 7.74 3.56
N ALA A 22 -27.54 7.61 2.56
CA ALA A 22 -27.48 8.47 1.38
C ALA A 22 -26.81 7.72 0.21
N PRO A 23 -27.04 8.16 -1.05
CA PRO A 23 -26.35 7.60 -2.21
C PRO A 23 -24.82 7.67 -2.05
N ASN A 24 -24.15 6.51 -2.12
CA ASN A 24 -22.69 6.42 -2.10
C ASN A 24 -22.20 5.41 -3.16
N PRO A 25 -21.92 5.84 -4.40
CA PRO A 25 -21.47 4.95 -5.47
C PRO A 25 -20.06 4.36 -5.23
N ARG A 26 -19.33 4.85 -4.21
CA ARG A 26 -18.03 4.32 -3.80
C ARG A 26 -18.13 3.29 -2.69
N PHE A 27 -19.32 3.01 -2.14
CA PHE A 27 -19.48 2.21 -0.93
C PHE A 27 -18.83 0.82 -1.04
N VAL A 28 -19.12 0.08 -2.11
CA VAL A 28 -18.52 -1.25 -2.34
C VAL A 28 -16.99 -1.17 -2.42
N PHE A 29 -16.45 -0.21 -3.17
CA PHE A 29 -15.00 -0.03 -3.28
C PHE A 29 -14.36 0.43 -1.95
N SER A 30 -15.05 1.25 -1.16
CA SER A 30 -14.49 1.81 0.07
C SER A 30 -14.38 0.78 1.20
N TYR A 31 -15.29 -0.20 1.20
CA TYR A 31 -15.52 -1.08 2.34
C TYR A 31 -15.36 -2.57 2.00
N PHE A 32 -15.63 -2.98 0.76
CA PHE A 32 -15.65 -4.38 0.34
C PHE A 32 -14.59 -4.73 -0.70
N THR A 33 -13.75 -3.77 -1.10
CA THR A 33 -12.50 -4.09 -1.80
C THR A 33 -11.34 -3.83 -0.87
N TYR A 34 -10.43 -4.81 -0.78
CA TYR A 34 -9.21 -4.64 -0.01
C TYR A 34 -8.27 -3.67 -0.73
N ASN A 35 -8.00 -2.53 -0.11
CA ASN A 35 -7.10 -1.51 -0.64
C ASN A 35 -6.16 -1.02 0.47
N PHE A 36 -4.90 -1.48 0.43
CA PHE A 36 -3.84 -1.03 1.33
C PHE A 36 -4.20 -1.16 2.83
N GLY A 37 -4.76 -2.31 3.22
CA GLY A 37 -5.23 -2.55 4.59
C GLY A 37 -6.59 -1.92 4.91
N ASN A 38 -7.17 -1.14 4.01
CA ASN A 38 -8.55 -0.69 4.12
C ASN A 38 -9.48 -1.75 3.54
N GLY A 39 -10.56 -2.01 4.25
CA GLY A 39 -11.56 -3.00 3.89
C GLY A 39 -12.19 -3.57 5.15
N ILE A 40 -13.36 -4.14 5.01
CA ILE A 40 -14.03 -4.81 6.11
C ILE A 40 -13.51 -6.22 6.19
N HIS A 41 -12.90 -6.54 7.33
CA HIS A 41 -12.54 -7.91 7.65
C HIS A 41 -13.80 -8.69 8.01
N ILE A 42 -14.14 -9.68 7.20
CA ILE A 42 -15.20 -10.63 7.53
C ILE A 42 -14.66 -11.59 8.58
N VAL A 43 -15.33 -11.64 9.73
CA VAL A 43 -14.91 -12.44 10.90
C VAL A 43 -15.99 -13.46 11.30
N PRO A 44 -15.62 -14.62 11.86
CA PRO A 44 -16.58 -15.62 12.29
C PRO A 44 -17.36 -15.16 13.52
N LYS A 45 -18.68 -14.95 13.38
CA LYS A 45 -19.57 -14.52 14.46
C LYS A 45 -19.40 -15.34 15.74
N HIS A 46 -19.35 -16.67 15.64
CA HIS A 46 -19.24 -17.57 16.79
C HIS A 46 -17.91 -17.47 17.58
N ILE A 47 -16.93 -16.69 17.10
CA ILE A 47 -15.67 -16.40 17.79
C ILE A 47 -15.68 -14.98 18.36
N TRP A 48 -16.29 -14.04 17.64
CA TRP A 48 -16.19 -12.61 17.95
C TRP A 48 -17.44 -12.02 18.62
N GLU A 49 -18.56 -12.75 18.66
CA GLU A 49 -19.77 -12.30 19.37
C GLU A 49 -19.47 -12.20 20.87
N GLY A 50 -19.65 -11.00 21.43
CA GLY A 50 -19.37 -10.71 22.84
C GLY A 50 -17.91 -10.35 23.16
N GLU A 51 -17.00 -10.46 22.19
CA GLU A 51 -15.59 -10.08 22.36
C GLU A 51 -15.36 -8.61 22.02
N ASP A 52 -14.48 -7.94 22.76
CA ASP A 52 -14.00 -6.61 22.41
C ASP A 52 -12.82 -6.73 21.43
N PRO A 53 -12.96 -6.23 20.18
CA PRO A 53 -11.92 -6.37 19.18
C PRO A 53 -10.63 -5.59 19.49
N THR A 54 -10.66 -4.68 20.46
CA THR A 54 -9.47 -3.93 20.87
C THR A 54 -8.59 -4.65 21.89
N SER A 55 -9.13 -5.66 22.58
CA SER A 55 -8.45 -6.41 23.65
C SER A 55 -8.37 -7.92 23.40
N PHE A 56 -9.31 -8.49 22.64
CA PHE A 56 -9.29 -9.90 22.27
C PHE A 56 -8.15 -10.20 21.29
N LYS A 57 -7.17 -10.99 21.75
CA LYS A 57 -5.94 -11.28 20.98
C LYS A 57 -6.17 -12.19 19.77
N ASN A 58 -7.25 -12.98 19.77
CA ASN A 58 -7.54 -13.99 18.75
C ASN A 58 -6.33 -14.89 18.41
N LEU A 59 -5.55 -15.29 19.42
CA LEU A 59 -4.34 -16.10 19.27
C LEU A 59 -4.22 -17.12 20.41
N ASP A 60 -4.66 -18.33 20.12
CA ASP A 60 -4.51 -19.52 20.96
C ASP A 60 -4.53 -20.75 20.05
N LEU A 61 -3.35 -21.18 19.64
CA LEU A 61 -3.20 -22.29 18.69
C LEU A 61 -3.73 -23.62 19.24
N ALA A 62 -3.66 -23.82 20.57
CA ALA A 62 -4.18 -25.04 21.21
C ALA A 62 -5.71 -25.11 21.16
N ARG A 63 -6.38 -23.95 21.09
CA ARG A 63 -7.84 -23.83 20.90
C ARG A 63 -8.24 -23.66 19.43
N GLY A 64 -7.31 -23.78 18.48
CA GLY A 64 -7.58 -23.62 17.06
C GLY A 64 -7.81 -22.18 16.59
N LEU A 65 -7.37 -21.18 17.37
CA LEU A 65 -7.43 -19.77 16.99
C LEU A 65 -6.13 -19.31 16.30
N PRO A 66 -6.20 -18.42 15.29
CA PRO A 66 -7.40 -17.81 14.73
C PRO A 66 -8.17 -18.76 13.80
N VAL A 67 -9.50 -18.69 13.83
CA VAL A 67 -10.37 -19.31 12.81
C VAL A 67 -10.38 -18.41 11.57
N VAL A 68 -10.10 -19.01 10.42
CA VAL A 68 -9.92 -18.31 9.13
C VAL A 68 -10.74 -18.95 8.01
N SER A 69 -11.13 -18.14 7.02
CA SER A 69 -11.86 -18.62 5.82
C SER A 69 -10.93 -18.87 4.62
N GLY A 70 -9.68 -18.41 4.69
CA GLY A 70 -8.67 -18.56 3.64
C GLY A 70 -8.01 -19.94 3.60
N PRO A 71 -7.14 -20.17 2.59
CA PRO A 71 -6.55 -21.49 2.33
C PRO A 71 -5.42 -21.88 3.29
N TYR A 72 -5.00 -21.01 4.21
CA TYR A 72 -3.92 -21.29 5.15
C TYR A 72 -4.40 -21.18 6.59
N ARG A 73 -3.76 -21.91 7.50
CA ARG A 73 -3.93 -21.81 8.96
C ARG A 73 -2.63 -21.39 9.62
N LEU A 74 -2.71 -20.61 10.69
CA LEU A 74 -1.54 -20.22 11.45
C LEU A 74 -1.00 -21.46 12.20
N ALA A 75 0.23 -21.86 11.89
CA ALA A 75 0.90 -22.99 12.52
C ALA A 75 1.86 -22.56 13.64
N LEU A 76 2.46 -21.38 13.50
CA LEU A 76 3.38 -20.80 14.49
C LEU A 76 3.33 -19.28 14.44
N SER A 77 3.41 -18.63 15.60
CA SER A 77 3.57 -17.18 15.70
C SER A 77 4.55 -16.81 16.81
N GLU A 78 5.78 -16.56 16.42
CA GLU A 78 6.88 -16.18 17.29
C GLU A 78 7.49 -14.83 16.84
N PRO A 79 8.27 -14.14 17.69
CA PRO A 79 8.94 -12.92 17.29
C PRO A 79 9.83 -13.08 16.04
N GLN A 80 10.41 -14.26 15.83
CA GLN A 80 11.38 -14.55 14.78
C GLN A 80 10.73 -15.02 13.47
N GLN A 81 9.49 -15.50 13.50
CA GLN A 81 8.80 -16.01 12.32
C GLN A 81 7.30 -16.21 12.57
N ARG A 82 6.52 -16.18 11.49
CA ARG A 82 5.16 -16.72 11.48
C ARG A 82 5.05 -17.77 10.38
N LEU A 83 4.50 -18.93 10.72
CA LEU A 83 4.32 -20.04 9.80
C LEU A 83 2.83 -20.22 9.52
N TRP A 84 2.50 -20.37 8.24
CA TRP A 84 1.15 -20.65 7.78
C TRP A 84 1.15 -21.91 6.93
N ASP A 85 0.37 -22.90 7.33
CA ASP A 85 0.28 -24.20 6.65
C ASP A 85 -0.98 -24.25 5.80
N LEU A 86 -0.87 -24.88 4.63
CA LEU A 86 -1.99 -25.11 3.74
C LEU A 86 -3.09 -25.92 4.44
N ARG A 87 -4.33 -25.55 4.15
CA ARG A 87 -5.54 -26.26 4.53
C ARG A 87 -6.02 -27.09 3.36
N GLU A 88 -5.71 -28.38 3.36
CA GLU A 88 -6.18 -29.33 2.34
C GLU A 88 -7.72 -29.43 2.32
N ASP A 89 -8.35 -29.14 3.46
CA ASP A 89 -9.80 -29.09 3.66
C ASP A 89 -10.42 -27.72 3.32
N TRP A 90 -9.71 -26.85 2.60
CA TRP A 90 -10.22 -25.51 2.30
C TRP A 90 -11.50 -25.59 1.44
N TRP A 91 -12.61 -25.13 2.02
CA TRP A 91 -13.96 -25.22 1.45
C TRP A 91 -14.05 -24.79 -0.02
N ALA A 92 -13.36 -23.69 -0.40
CA ALA A 92 -13.42 -23.16 -1.74
C ALA A 92 -12.83 -24.12 -2.78
N ALA A 93 -11.84 -24.93 -2.38
CA ALA A 93 -11.31 -25.98 -3.23
C ALA A 93 -12.23 -27.20 -3.32
N GLN A 94 -12.82 -27.61 -2.20
CA GLN A 94 -13.72 -28.75 -2.15
C GLN A 94 -14.95 -28.57 -3.05
N ILE A 95 -15.49 -27.35 -3.12
CA ILE A 95 -16.64 -27.04 -3.98
C ILE A 95 -16.25 -26.63 -5.41
N GLY A 96 -14.96 -26.59 -5.73
CA GLY A 96 -14.46 -26.18 -7.05
C GLY A 96 -14.50 -24.67 -7.34
N PHE A 97 -14.71 -23.83 -6.32
CA PHE A 97 -14.70 -22.36 -6.47
C PHE A 97 -13.28 -21.81 -6.74
N GLN A 98 -12.27 -22.41 -6.12
CA GLN A 98 -10.85 -22.06 -6.31
C GLN A 98 -9.99 -23.32 -6.34
N ARG A 99 -8.79 -23.25 -6.90
CA ARG A 99 -7.82 -24.37 -6.80
C ARG A 99 -7.06 -24.27 -5.48
N LEU A 100 -6.64 -25.41 -4.92
CA LEU A 100 -5.70 -25.39 -3.79
C LEU A 100 -4.39 -24.69 -4.21
N PRO A 101 -3.85 -23.78 -3.38
CA PRO A 101 -2.51 -23.24 -3.57
C PRO A 101 -1.46 -24.35 -3.64
N ARG A 102 -0.42 -24.14 -4.46
CA ARG A 102 0.71 -25.08 -4.58
C ARG A 102 1.72 -24.96 -3.44
N VAL A 103 1.76 -23.81 -2.77
CA VAL A 103 2.67 -23.56 -1.65
C VAL A 103 2.08 -24.17 -0.39
N GLU A 104 2.74 -25.19 0.15
CA GLU A 104 2.26 -25.92 1.33
C GLU A 104 2.49 -25.16 2.64
N ARG A 105 3.52 -24.31 2.68
CA ARG A 105 3.87 -23.49 3.85
C ARG A 105 4.38 -22.12 3.45
N ILE A 106 3.84 -21.09 4.09
CA ILE A 106 4.33 -19.71 3.99
C ILE A 106 5.10 -19.37 5.27
N ILE A 107 6.31 -18.87 5.11
CA ILE A 107 7.20 -18.46 6.20
C ILE A 107 7.37 -16.95 6.13
N TYR A 108 6.77 -16.24 7.09
CA TYR A 108 6.98 -14.79 7.23
C TYR A 108 8.12 -14.53 8.20
N LEU A 109 9.20 -13.95 7.69
CA LEU A 109 10.30 -13.46 8.50
C LEU A 109 10.04 -11.99 8.92
N PRO A 110 10.52 -11.57 10.09
CA PRO A 110 10.47 -10.18 10.52
C PRO A 110 11.16 -9.26 9.51
N GLN A 111 10.70 -8.01 9.48
CA GLN A 111 11.38 -6.99 8.72
C GLN A 111 12.83 -6.85 9.22
N GLY A 112 13.78 -6.77 8.30
CA GLY A 112 15.21 -6.80 8.62
C GLY A 112 16.00 -5.84 7.77
N ASP A 113 17.32 -5.90 7.95
CA ASP A 113 18.28 -5.17 7.11
C ASP A 113 18.18 -5.65 5.65
N GLU A 114 18.18 -4.70 4.72
CA GLU A 114 18.01 -4.99 3.31
C GLU A 114 19.14 -5.86 2.74
N ASN A 115 20.38 -5.67 3.21
CA ASN A 115 21.51 -6.50 2.79
C ASN A 115 21.31 -7.96 3.21
N LYS A 116 20.66 -8.19 4.35
CA LYS A 116 20.32 -9.55 4.78
C LYS A 116 19.32 -10.20 3.82
N TRP A 117 18.32 -9.46 3.34
CA TRP A 117 17.37 -9.98 2.34
C TRP A 117 18.07 -10.30 1.03
N VAL A 118 18.97 -9.43 0.57
CA VAL A 118 19.78 -9.69 -0.62
C VAL A 118 20.54 -11.01 -0.46
N GLN A 119 21.24 -11.23 0.66
CA GLN A 119 21.97 -12.47 0.90
C GLN A 119 21.06 -13.71 0.94
N LEU A 120 19.88 -13.62 1.57
CA LEU A 120 18.93 -14.73 1.63
C LEU A 120 18.38 -15.07 0.24
N ILE A 121 18.08 -14.09 -0.59
CA ILE A 121 17.59 -14.30 -1.95
C ILE A 121 18.70 -14.89 -2.84
N LEU A 122 19.94 -14.40 -2.73
CA LEU A 122 21.08 -14.97 -3.45
C LEU A 122 21.31 -16.44 -3.07
N ALA A 123 21.14 -16.78 -1.79
CA ALA A 123 21.26 -18.14 -1.29
C ALA A 123 20.04 -19.04 -1.57
N ASN A 124 19.01 -18.52 -2.26
CA ASN A 124 17.72 -19.19 -2.47
C ASN A 124 17.05 -19.64 -1.15
N GLN A 125 17.23 -18.85 -0.09
CA GLN A 125 16.63 -19.03 1.24
C GLN A 125 15.43 -18.10 1.48
N MET A 126 15.08 -17.27 0.49
CA MET A 126 13.94 -16.37 0.50
C MET A 126 13.39 -16.25 -0.93
N ASP A 127 12.10 -16.49 -1.10
CA ASP A 127 11.44 -16.43 -2.41
C ASP A 127 11.02 -15.02 -2.81
N GLN A 128 10.62 -14.19 -1.83
CA GLN A 128 10.12 -12.83 -2.05
C GLN A 128 10.47 -11.91 -0.88
N CYS A 129 10.67 -10.63 -1.19
CA CYS A 129 10.77 -9.55 -0.20
C CYS A 129 9.83 -8.40 -0.60
N ILE A 130 9.55 -7.50 0.35
CA ILE A 130 8.58 -6.42 0.13
C ILE A 130 9.10 -5.35 -0.83
N ASP A 131 10.36 -4.92 -0.63
CA ASP A 131 10.93 -3.75 -1.28
C ASP A 131 12.46 -3.76 -1.15
N LEU A 132 13.16 -3.30 -2.19
CA LEU A 132 14.62 -3.20 -2.27
C LEU A 132 14.99 -1.94 -3.06
N ARG A 133 16.15 -1.34 -2.74
CA ARG A 133 16.69 -0.24 -3.53
C ARG A 133 17.15 -0.72 -4.90
N PRO A 134 17.05 0.11 -5.94
CA PRO A 134 17.43 -0.25 -7.31
C PRO A 134 18.81 -0.89 -7.45
N SER A 135 19.81 -0.41 -6.71
CA SER A 135 21.17 -0.99 -6.72
C SER A 135 21.22 -2.43 -6.21
N ASN A 136 20.42 -2.74 -5.19
CA ASN A 136 20.34 -4.08 -4.60
C ASN A 136 19.55 -5.02 -5.51
N ILE A 137 18.49 -4.52 -6.15
CA ILE A 137 17.75 -5.30 -7.17
C ILE A 137 18.68 -5.64 -8.33
N LYS A 138 19.43 -4.67 -8.86
CA LYS A 138 20.41 -4.91 -9.93
C LYS A 138 21.43 -5.97 -9.51
N THR A 139 21.97 -5.87 -8.30
CA THR A 139 22.91 -6.86 -7.74
C THR A 139 22.30 -8.26 -7.70
N LEU A 140 21.06 -8.40 -7.22
CA LEU A 140 20.34 -9.68 -7.18
C LEU A 140 20.16 -10.27 -8.57
N LEU A 141 19.72 -9.45 -9.52
CA LEU A 141 19.53 -9.87 -10.89
C LEU A 141 20.87 -10.37 -11.46
N ASP A 142 21.93 -9.57 -11.39
CA ASP A 142 23.24 -9.92 -11.95
C ASP A 142 23.84 -11.20 -11.36
N GLN A 143 23.62 -11.46 -10.07
CA GLN A 143 24.24 -12.58 -9.36
C GLN A 143 23.38 -13.86 -9.29
N ASN A 144 22.06 -13.77 -9.46
CA ASN A 144 21.18 -14.93 -9.44
C ASN A 144 20.25 -14.96 -10.69
N PRO A 145 20.49 -15.87 -11.65
CA PRO A 145 19.68 -15.96 -12.87
C PRO A 145 18.25 -16.46 -12.60
N ASN A 146 17.99 -17.06 -11.44
CA ASN A 146 16.66 -17.53 -11.04
C ASN A 146 15.80 -16.41 -10.43
N VAL A 147 16.39 -15.23 -10.18
CA VAL A 147 15.67 -14.07 -9.64
C VAL A 147 15.18 -13.20 -10.78
N THR A 148 13.96 -12.71 -10.63
CA THR A 148 13.29 -11.81 -11.56
C THR A 148 12.45 -10.79 -10.78
N THR A 149 12.01 -9.75 -11.49
CA THR A 149 11.11 -8.71 -10.94
C THR A 149 9.85 -8.62 -11.78
N TRP A 150 8.95 -7.70 -11.42
CA TRP A 150 7.75 -7.44 -12.21
C TRP A 150 8.05 -7.07 -13.66
N SER A 151 9.06 -6.22 -13.90
CA SER A 151 9.54 -5.86 -15.24
C SER A 151 10.63 -6.80 -15.75
N GLY A 152 10.67 -8.03 -15.22
CA GLY A 152 11.69 -9.01 -15.52
C GLY A 152 13.06 -8.56 -15.00
N ARG A 153 14.00 -8.34 -15.91
CA ARG A 153 15.38 -7.97 -15.60
C ARG A 153 15.77 -6.58 -16.11
N GLN A 154 14.77 -5.80 -16.53
CA GLN A 154 14.93 -4.46 -17.08
C GLN A 154 14.37 -3.42 -16.11
N LEU A 155 14.85 -2.17 -16.24
CA LEU A 155 14.25 -1.03 -15.56
C LEU A 155 12.73 -0.97 -15.85
N PRO A 156 11.91 -0.55 -14.87
CA PRO A 156 12.26 0.00 -13.56
C PRO A 156 12.43 -1.05 -12.45
N TYR A 157 12.62 -2.33 -12.78
CA TYR A 157 12.73 -3.46 -11.83
C TYR A 157 11.49 -3.69 -10.94
N GLY A 158 10.34 -3.14 -11.31
CA GLY A 158 9.16 -3.11 -10.46
C GLY A 158 7.89 -2.77 -11.24
N TYR A 159 6.76 -2.80 -10.53
CA TYR A 159 5.49 -2.28 -11.04
C TYR A 159 5.31 -0.83 -10.62
N ARG A 160 4.39 -0.10 -11.26
CA ARG A 160 4.02 1.25 -10.85
C ARG A 160 3.30 1.17 -9.50
N ASP A 161 3.94 1.67 -8.45
CA ASP A 161 3.37 1.69 -7.12
C ASP A 161 2.17 2.65 -7.04
N TRP A 162 1.20 2.32 -6.19
CA TRP A 162 -0.01 3.09 -5.95
C TRP A 162 0.23 4.26 -4.96
N TRP A 163 1.44 4.39 -4.41
CA TRP A 163 1.80 5.24 -3.27
C TRP A 163 2.86 6.30 -3.59
N PRO A 164 2.55 7.34 -4.39
CA PRO A 164 3.53 8.35 -4.78
C PRO A 164 4.04 9.17 -3.57
N PRO A 165 5.37 9.19 -3.31
CA PRO A 165 5.97 9.92 -2.19
C PRO A 165 5.89 11.44 -2.35
N ALA A 166 5.74 12.15 -1.23
CA ALA A 166 5.79 13.60 -1.17
C ALA A 166 6.58 14.08 0.06
N LEU A 167 7.22 15.24 -0.08
CA LEU A 167 7.75 16.01 1.05
C LEU A 167 6.60 16.81 1.68
N GLY A 168 6.21 16.44 2.89
CA GLY A 168 5.21 17.12 3.70
C GLY A 168 5.83 17.99 4.78
N PHE A 169 5.04 18.95 5.27
CA PHE A 169 5.42 19.87 6.35
C PHE A 169 4.33 19.93 7.43
N ASN A 170 4.71 20.32 8.64
CA ASN A 170 3.74 20.79 9.62
C ASN A 170 3.34 22.24 9.28
N ASN A 171 2.17 22.40 8.66
CA ASN A 171 1.65 23.70 8.22
C ASN A 171 1.05 24.54 9.36
N LEU A 172 1.09 24.09 10.61
CA LEU A 172 0.65 24.87 11.78
C LEU A 172 1.79 25.65 12.43
N GLU A 173 3.04 25.37 12.05
CA GLU A 173 4.23 25.90 12.70
C GLU A 173 5.05 26.75 11.74
N PRO A 174 5.53 27.94 12.16
CA PRO A 174 6.48 28.71 11.39
C PRO A 174 7.73 27.90 11.05
N PRO A 175 8.39 28.12 9.89
CA PRO A 175 7.96 28.99 8.80
C PRO A 175 7.11 28.26 7.75
N PHE A 176 6.68 27.02 8.01
CA PHE A 176 5.95 26.20 7.04
C PHE A 176 4.44 26.44 7.06
N ASP A 177 3.94 27.26 7.99
CA ASP A 177 2.61 27.86 7.94
C ASP A 177 2.44 28.76 6.69
N ASP A 178 3.50 29.46 6.27
CA ASP A 178 3.52 30.29 5.08
C ASP A 178 3.56 29.47 3.77
N PRO A 179 2.53 29.54 2.91
CA PRO A 179 2.51 28.83 1.62
C PRO A 179 3.63 29.25 0.67
N ASP A 180 4.09 30.49 0.72
CA ASP A 180 5.16 30.96 -0.17
C ASP A 180 6.49 30.28 0.18
N ILE A 181 6.77 30.05 1.47
CA ILE A 181 7.96 29.30 1.90
C ILE A 181 7.90 27.87 1.36
N ARG A 182 6.71 27.22 1.40
CA ARG A 182 6.53 25.89 0.81
C ARG A 182 6.73 25.89 -0.71
N TRP A 183 6.32 26.95 -1.41
CA TRP A 183 6.63 27.14 -2.84
C TRP A 183 8.11 27.36 -3.10
N ALA A 184 8.80 28.14 -2.27
CA ALA A 184 10.26 28.33 -2.38
C ALA A 184 11.00 26.99 -2.25
N VAL A 185 10.55 26.12 -1.34
CA VAL A 185 11.07 24.75 -1.22
C VAL A 185 10.71 23.91 -2.44
N ASN A 186 9.49 23.99 -2.98
CA ASN A 186 9.10 23.25 -4.19
C ASN A 186 9.97 23.59 -5.40
N TYR A 187 10.27 24.87 -5.62
CA TYR A 187 11.15 25.32 -6.71
C TYR A 187 12.60 24.85 -6.55
N ALA A 188 13.02 24.45 -5.35
CA ALA A 188 14.35 23.89 -5.11
C ALA A 188 14.46 22.40 -5.46
N ILE A 189 13.36 21.73 -5.83
CA ILE A 189 13.33 20.29 -6.04
C ILE A 189 13.35 19.96 -7.54
N ASP A 190 14.42 19.30 -7.96
CA ASP A 190 14.56 18.69 -9.28
C ASP A 190 14.15 17.22 -9.22
N ARG A 191 12.91 16.94 -9.63
CA ARG A 191 12.30 15.60 -9.59
C ARG A 191 12.93 14.64 -10.60
N GLU A 192 13.39 15.15 -11.75
CA GLU A 192 14.09 14.34 -12.74
C GLU A 192 15.41 13.84 -12.18
N GLN A 193 16.15 14.72 -11.51
CA GLN A 193 17.38 14.33 -10.82
C GLN A 193 17.13 13.37 -9.65
N LEU A 194 16.02 13.51 -8.90
CA LEU A 194 15.66 12.54 -7.87
C LEU A 194 15.44 11.14 -8.45
N VAL A 195 14.73 11.03 -9.57
CA VAL A 195 14.52 9.75 -10.26
C VAL A 195 15.83 9.22 -10.84
N ALA A 196 16.60 10.07 -11.54
CA ALA A 196 17.82 9.67 -12.22
C ALA A 196 18.94 9.25 -11.26
N ILE A 197 19.13 9.97 -10.15
CA ILE A 197 20.21 9.73 -9.20
C ILE A 197 19.72 8.90 -8.01
N GLY A 198 18.64 9.32 -7.37
CA GLY A 198 18.11 8.66 -6.17
C GLY A 198 17.56 7.27 -6.47
N TRP A 199 16.77 7.16 -7.54
CA TRP A 199 16.22 5.87 -7.99
C TRP A 199 16.98 5.23 -9.15
N GLN A 200 18.09 5.80 -9.61
CA GLN A 200 18.89 5.22 -10.70
C GLN A 200 18.06 4.95 -11.98
N GLY A 201 17.03 5.78 -12.23
CA GLY A 201 16.09 5.62 -13.33
C GLY A 201 14.99 4.58 -13.10
N ALA A 202 14.95 3.92 -11.93
CA ALA A 202 13.97 2.88 -11.58
C ALA A 202 12.67 3.48 -11.01
N GLY A 203 12.04 4.40 -11.75
CA GLY A 203 10.79 5.00 -11.35
C GLY A 203 10.39 6.19 -12.22
N GLU A 204 9.35 6.88 -11.79
CA GLU A 204 8.86 8.11 -12.41
C GLU A 204 8.35 9.06 -11.32
N TYR A 205 8.30 10.35 -11.63
CA TYR A 205 7.65 11.33 -10.76
C TYR A 205 6.22 11.62 -11.25
N THR A 206 5.41 12.16 -10.36
CA THR A 206 4.08 12.70 -10.65
C THR A 206 3.98 14.12 -10.09
N LEU A 207 3.22 14.98 -10.77
CA LEU A 207 2.96 16.37 -10.33
C LEU A 207 1.74 16.47 -9.42
N LEU A 208 0.95 15.41 -9.36
CA LEU A 208 -0.25 15.31 -8.55
C LEU A 208 -0.04 14.22 -7.50
N PRO A 209 -0.80 14.21 -6.39
CA PRO A 209 -0.65 13.19 -5.35
C PRO A 209 -1.25 11.82 -5.76
N PHE A 210 -1.22 11.49 -7.05
CA PHE A 210 -1.81 10.29 -7.63
C PHE A 210 -0.82 9.56 -8.55
N PRO A 211 -0.83 8.22 -8.58
CA PRO A 211 -0.09 7.46 -9.58
C PRO A 211 -0.74 7.62 -10.95
N HIS A 212 0.03 7.42 -12.03
CA HIS A 212 -0.47 7.42 -13.41
C HIS A 212 -1.20 6.12 -13.78
N PHE A 213 -2.15 5.66 -12.97
CA PHE A 213 -2.97 4.51 -13.34
C PHE A 213 -4.00 4.87 -14.42
N PRO A 214 -4.34 3.94 -15.34
CA PRO A 214 -5.26 4.24 -16.43
C PRO A 214 -6.60 4.90 -16.01
N PRO A 215 -7.27 4.46 -14.91
CA PRO A 215 -8.49 5.13 -14.44
C PRO A 215 -8.27 6.58 -13.98
N LEU A 216 -7.08 6.90 -13.47
CA LEU A 216 -6.73 8.24 -12.95
C LEU A 216 -6.31 9.20 -14.05
N MET A 217 -5.78 8.70 -15.17
CA MET A 217 -5.34 9.53 -16.30
C MET A 217 -6.45 10.43 -16.84
N HIS A 218 -7.72 10.00 -16.79
CA HIS A 218 -8.85 10.84 -17.17
C HIS A 218 -8.88 12.16 -16.37
N TYR A 219 -8.67 12.09 -15.05
CA TYR A 219 -8.68 13.26 -14.17
C TYR A 219 -7.41 14.09 -14.33
N ILE A 220 -6.26 13.43 -14.48
CA ILE A 220 -4.96 14.11 -14.67
C ILE A 220 -4.98 14.93 -15.97
N ASN A 221 -5.55 14.38 -17.05
CA ASN A 221 -5.65 15.06 -18.33
C ASN A 221 -6.62 16.26 -18.31
N GLN A 222 -7.59 16.29 -17.38
CA GLN A 222 -8.56 17.39 -17.26
C GLN A 222 -8.02 18.62 -16.54
N VAL A 223 -6.88 18.53 -15.86
CA VAL A 223 -6.33 19.61 -15.04
C VAL A 223 -5.01 20.18 -15.59
N GLN A 224 -4.73 19.95 -16.88
CA GLN A 224 -3.50 20.41 -17.51
C GLN A 224 -3.39 21.94 -17.55
N ASP A 225 -4.52 22.63 -17.69
CA ASP A 225 -4.61 24.10 -17.58
C ASP A 225 -4.19 24.59 -16.18
N LEU A 226 -4.58 23.87 -15.13
CA LEU A 226 -4.17 24.17 -13.76
C LEU A 226 -2.68 23.90 -13.54
N LEU A 227 -2.13 22.83 -14.10
CA LEU A 227 -0.69 22.55 -14.02
C LEU A 227 0.14 23.58 -14.80
N ALA A 228 -0.40 24.12 -15.89
CA ALA A 228 0.22 25.23 -16.61
C ALA A 228 0.16 26.54 -15.81
N LYS A 229 -0.96 26.83 -15.14
CA LYS A 229 -1.14 28.02 -14.30
C LYS A 229 -0.30 27.97 -13.02
N TYR A 230 -0.17 26.79 -12.42
CA TYR A 230 0.58 26.55 -11.18
C TYR A 230 1.72 25.58 -11.47
N PRO A 231 2.93 26.07 -11.78
CA PRO A 231 4.03 25.27 -12.31
C PRO A 231 4.72 24.45 -11.20
N VAL A 232 3.98 23.56 -10.55
CA VAL A 232 4.45 22.70 -9.43
C VAL A 232 5.63 21.82 -9.82
N GLY A 233 5.79 21.49 -11.10
CA GLY A 233 6.91 20.71 -11.63
C GLY A 233 8.17 21.53 -11.94
N LYS A 234 8.13 22.85 -11.84
CA LYS A 234 9.26 23.71 -12.20
C LYS A 234 10.33 23.70 -11.10
N HIS A 235 11.56 23.38 -11.49
CA HIS A 235 12.77 23.59 -10.70
C HIS A 235 13.40 24.94 -11.10
N ASP A 236 13.55 25.87 -10.14
CA ASP A 236 14.01 27.24 -10.38
C ASP A 236 14.55 27.90 -9.10
N LEU A 237 15.88 27.82 -8.90
CA LEU A 237 16.54 28.39 -7.72
C LEU A 237 16.44 29.92 -7.63
N ALA A 238 16.23 30.62 -8.75
CA ALA A 238 16.04 32.07 -8.75
C ALA A 238 14.66 32.43 -8.17
N GLN A 239 13.63 31.63 -8.46
CA GLN A 239 12.32 31.79 -7.82
C GLN A 239 12.37 31.46 -6.33
N THR A 240 13.11 30.42 -5.92
CA THR A 240 13.39 30.15 -4.51
C THR A 240 13.99 31.39 -3.83
N ALA A 241 15.08 31.94 -4.39
CA ALA A 241 15.74 33.12 -3.82
C ALA A 241 14.82 34.35 -3.75
N ALA A 242 14.11 34.67 -4.83
CA ALA A 242 13.21 35.82 -4.89
C ALA A 242 12.08 35.74 -3.85
N ILE A 243 11.53 34.55 -3.60
CA ILE A 243 10.52 34.35 -2.56
C ILE A 243 11.15 34.53 -1.17
N MET A 244 12.30 33.90 -0.91
CA MET A 244 12.97 33.95 0.38
C MET A 244 13.38 35.38 0.75
N GLU A 245 13.98 36.13 -0.18
CA GLU A 245 14.36 37.54 -0.01
C GLU A 245 13.13 38.43 0.24
N ARG A 246 12.05 38.26 -0.54
CA ARG A 246 10.79 38.99 -0.32
C ARG A 246 10.18 38.72 1.06
N LYS A 247 10.40 37.52 1.61
CA LYS A 247 9.98 37.14 2.96
C LYS A 247 10.95 37.59 4.06
N GLY A 248 11.99 38.34 3.70
CA GLY A 248 12.97 38.91 4.63
C GLY A 248 14.00 37.92 5.11
N TRP A 249 14.27 36.86 4.36
CA TRP A 249 15.40 35.96 4.59
C TRP A 249 16.61 36.46 3.79
N SER A 250 17.79 36.35 4.38
CA SER A 250 19.07 36.58 3.71
C SER A 250 19.96 35.36 3.88
N LYS A 251 20.93 35.17 2.99
CA LYS A 251 21.93 34.11 3.18
C LYS A 251 22.97 34.54 4.19
N ASP A 252 23.37 33.63 5.07
CA ASP A 252 24.52 33.82 5.94
C ASP A 252 25.85 33.51 5.22
N ALA A 253 26.96 33.55 5.95
CA ALA A 253 28.30 33.30 5.41
C ALA A 253 28.49 31.89 4.82
N GLU A 254 27.63 30.94 5.19
CA GLU A 254 27.63 29.56 4.68
C GLU A 254 26.64 29.39 3.51
N GLY A 255 25.99 30.47 3.07
CA GLY A 255 25.03 30.46 1.97
C GLY A 255 23.64 29.95 2.37
N LEU A 256 23.35 29.83 3.68
CA LEU A 256 22.10 29.30 4.20
C LEU A 256 21.13 30.42 4.58
N TRP A 257 19.84 30.23 4.28
CA TRP A 257 18.77 31.18 4.61
C TRP A 257 18.67 31.38 6.11
N ASN A 258 18.87 32.63 6.53
CA ASN A 258 18.84 33.10 7.89
C ASN A 258 17.88 34.29 8.01
N LYS A 259 17.15 34.34 9.12
CA LYS A 259 16.34 35.50 9.49
C LYS A 259 16.49 35.70 10.99
N ASN A 260 16.92 36.90 11.39
CA ASN A 260 17.12 37.28 12.79
C ASN A 260 18.05 36.32 13.58
N GLY A 261 19.09 35.78 12.93
CA GLY A 261 20.03 34.85 13.56
C GLY A 261 19.59 33.39 13.51
N GLU A 262 18.36 33.09 13.07
CA GLU A 262 17.86 31.72 12.95
C GLU A 262 17.88 31.23 11.50
N ARG A 263 18.46 30.05 11.27
CA ARG A 263 18.44 29.38 9.97
C ARG A 263 17.10 28.71 9.69
N LEU A 264 16.67 28.73 8.43
CA LEU A 264 15.54 27.89 7.99
C LEU A 264 15.98 26.43 7.92
N ARG A 265 15.61 25.67 8.95
CA ARG A 265 15.94 24.24 9.07
C ARG A 265 14.84 23.35 8.49
N ILE A 266 15.24 22.34 7.73
CA ILE A 266 14.36 21.29 7.20
C ILE A 266 14.85 19.92 7.69
N PRO A 267 14.49 19.50 8.92
CA PRO A 267 14.85 18.18 9.44
C PRO A 267 13.84 17.14 8.96
N VAL A 268 14.13 16.48 7.84
CA VAL A 268 13.23 15.51 7.20
C VAL A 268 13.17 14.21 8.01
N VAL A 269 11.97 13.89 8.52
CA VAL A 269 11.66 12.60 9.14
C VAL A 269 11.36 11.56 8.06
N VAL A 270 12.02 10.40 8.17
CA VAL A 270 11.89 9.30 7.21
C VAL A 270 11.57 7.98 7.95
N PHE A 271 10.80 7.11 7.30
CA PHE A 271 10.54 5.77 7.80
C PHE A 271 11.81 4.90 7.73
N PRO A 272 12.05 4.01 8.70
CA PRO A 272 13.05 2.97 8.56
C PRO A 272 12.73 2.11 7.34
N SER A 273 13.73 1.83 6.51
CA SER A 273 13.66 0.98 5.32
C SER A 273 12.79 1.49 4.16
N LEU A 274 12.34 2.75 4.16
CA LEU A 274 11.63 3.36 3.01
C LEU A 274 12.24 4.72 2.68
N PHE A 275 12.23 5.09 1.40
CA PHE A 275 12.62 6.42 0.89
C PHE A 275 14.09 6.84 1.12
N GLN A 276 14.95 5.93 1.59
CA GLN A 276 16.34 6.24 1.95
C GLN A 276 17.26 6.43 0.74
N ASP A 277 16.80 6.01 -0.43
CA ASP A 277 17.50 6.04 -1.71
C ASP A 277 17.51 7.45 -2.32
N PHE A 278 16.36 8.14 -2.37
CA PHE A 278 16.30 9.50 -2.92
C PHE A 278 16.42 10.61 -1.87
N THR A 279 16.19 10.33 -0.58
CA THR A 279 16.25 11.36 0.47
C THR A 279 17.60 12.11 0.54
N PRO A 280 18.78 11.45 0.45
CA PRO A 280 20.06 12.16 0.47
C PRO A 280 20.21 13.15 -0.69
N VAL A 281 19.72 12.79 -1.88
CA VAL A 281 19.72 13.66 -3.06
C VAL A 281 18.81 14.87 -2.84
N LEU A 282 17.60 14.63 -2.29
CA LEU A 282 16.67 15.70 -1.93
C LEU A 282 17.30 16.67 -0.91
N VAL A 283 17.91 16.15 0.15
CA VAL A 283 18.57 16.98 1.18
C VAL A 283 19.67 17.84 0.57
N GLU A 284 20.46 17.28 -0.34
CA GLU A 284 21.52 18.03 -1.02
C GLU A 284 20.96 19.12 -1.95
N GLN A 285 19.90 18.83 -2.71
CA GLN A 285 19.20 19.86 -3.52
C GLN A 285 18.73 21.03 -2.65
N LEU A 286 18.10 20.72 -1.50
CA LEU A 286 17.63 21.74 -0.56
C LEU A 286 18.79 22.56 0.05
N ARG A 287 19.92 21.92 0.37
CA ARG A 287 21.12 22.61 0.87
C ARG A 287 21.71 23.56 -0.18
N ARG A 288 21.79 23.14 -1.45
CA ARG A 288 22.23 24.00 -2.56
C ARG A 288 21.31 25.20 -2.78
N ALA A 289 20.02 25.03 -2.52
CA ALA A 289 19.05 26.12 -2.55
C ALA A 289 19.15 27.06 -1.33
N GLY A 290 20.00 26.75 -0.35
CA GLY A 290 20.24 27.55 0.86
C GLY A 290 19.43 27.11 2.08
N PHE A 291 18.69 26.01 2.04
CA PHE A 291 17.97 25.53 3.22
C PHE A 291 18.88 24.65 4.10
N ASP A 292 18.85 24.84 5.41
CA ASP A 292 19.59 23.99 6.36
C ASP A 292 18.88 22.64 6.52
N SER A 293 19.03 21.79 5.51
CA SER A 293 18.33 20.51 5.40
C SER A 293 19.18 19.35 5.93
N SER A 294 18.50 18.40 6.58
CA SER A 294 19.04 17.13 7.06
C SER A 294 17.94 16.07 7.05
N PHE A 295 18.28 14.80 7.24
CA PHE A 295 17.26 13.76 7.43
C PHE A 295 17.62 12.84 8.59
N ARG A 296 16.60 12.26 9.22
CA ARG A 296 16.75 11.21 10.24
C ARG A 296 15.64 10.19 10.12
N MET A 297 16.00 8.94 10.39
CA MET A 297 15.06 7.83 10.43
C MET A 297 14.56 7.64 11.86
N PHE A 298 13.27 7.40 12.00
CA PHE A 298 12.62 7.24 13.28
C PHE A 298 11.69 6.04 13.25
N SER A 299 11.85 5.09 14.16
CA SER A 299 10.90 3.96 14.29
C SER A 299 9.48 4.43 14.63
N ASP A 300 9.36 5.58 15.29
CA ASP A 300 8.11 6.28 15.62
C ASP A 300 7.74 7.37 14.58
N ALA A 301 8.31 7.36 13.37
CA ALA A 301 8.06 8.37 12.32
C ALA A 301 6.56 8.61 12.09
N TYR A 302 5.77 7.53 12.03
CA TYR A 302 4.32 7.62 11.87
C TYR A 302 3.65 8.44 12.98
N THR A 303 3.96 8.13 14.25
CA THR A 303 3.43 8.83 15.43
C THR A 303 3.83 10.30 15.42
N ARG A 304 5.07 10.61 15.04
CA ARG A 304 5.55 11.99 14.97
C ARG A 304 4.75 12.82 13.97
N MET A 305 4.47 12.25 12.81
CA MET A 305 3.67 12.94 11.81
C MET A 305 2.20 13.07 12.24
N THR A 306 1.62 12.03 12.87
CA THR A 306 0.22 12.09 13.31
C THR A 306 -0.03 13.07 14.44
N GLN A 307 0.95 13.25 15.32
CA GLN A 307 0.91 14.22 16.42
C GLN A 307 1.39 15.61 15.99
N GLY A 308 1.82 15.81 14.74
CA GLY A 308 2.33 17.09 14.25
C GLY A 308 3.71 17.48 14.81
N THR A 309 4.45 16.57 15.44
CA THR A 309 5.78 16.87 15.99
C THR A 309 6.90 16.82 14.92
N ALA A 310 6.64 16.21 13.76
CA ALA A 310 7.54 16.26 12.62
C ALA A 310 7.35 17.57 11.81
N ARG A 311 8.38 18.43 11.77
CA ARG A 311 8.33 19.69 10.99
C ARG A 311 8.35 19.47 9.48
N ALA A 312 9.13 18.50 9.02
CA ALA A 312 9.19 18.04 7.63
C ALA A 312 9.28 16.51 7.61
N PHE A 313 8.66 15.87 6.63
CA PHE A 313 8.61 14.40 6.54
C PHE A 313 8.40 13.94 5.10
N ILE A 314 8.82 12.70 4.81
CA ILE A 314 8.46 12.04 3.55
C ILE A 314 7.39 10.99 3.81
N MET A 315 6.28 11.09 3.08
CA MET A 315 5.16 10.15 3.15
C MET A 315 4.52 10.01 1.78
N GLY A 316 4.10 8.80 1.42
CA GLY A 316 3.34 8.60 0.19
C GLY A 316 1.86 8.95 0.34
N ASN A 317 1.25 9.33 -0.77
CA ASN A 317 -0.17 9.63 -0.85
C ASN A 317 -0.96 8.34 -1.10
N GLY A 318 -1.85 7.97 -0.18
CA GLY A 318 -2.68 6.77 -0.32
C GLY A 318 -4.12 7.07 -0.72
N GLY A 319 -4.81 6.06 -1.28
CA GLY A 319 -6.27 6.01 -1.42
C GLY A 319 -6.83 6.18 -2.83
N SER A 320 -6.11 6.85 -3.74
CA SER A 320 -6.61 7.09 -5.10
C SER A 320 -6.00 6.11 -6.10
N VAL A 321 -6.66 4.94 -6.24
CA VAL A 321 -6.28 3.92 -7.24
C VAL A 321 -7.19 3.98 -8.48
N ARG A 322 -8.46 4.34 -8.28
CA ARG A 322 -9.48 4.44 -9.34
C ARG A 322 -9.91 5.86 -9.62
N ASP A 323 -10.04 6.67 -8.58
CA ASP A 323 -10.50 8.06 -8.66
C ASP A 323 -9.83 8.90 -7.56
N PRO A 324 -9.69 10.23 -7.74
CA PRO A 324 -8.88 11.08 -6.86
C PRO A 324 -9.53 11.37 -5.50
N TYR A 325 -10.77 10.93 -5.29
CA TYR A 325 -11.61 11.38 -4.18
C TYR A 325 -11.05 11.01 -2.80
N PHE A 326 -10.28 9.93 -2.64
CA PHE A 326 -9.80 9.55 -1.31
C PHE A 326 -8.57 10.33 -0.89
N THR A 327 -7.72 10.73 -1.82
CA THR A 327 -6.50 11.48 -1.51
C THR A 327 -6.78 12.97 -1.40
N LEU A 328 -7.69 13.55 -2.19
CA LEU A 328 -7.95 15.01 -2.14
C LEU A 328 -8.45 15.53 -0.78
N PRO A 329 -9.39 14.89 -0.07
CA PRO A 329 -9.79 15.27 1.28
C PRO A 329 -8.60 15.24 2.24
N ALA A 330 -7.65 14.33 2.06
CA ALA A 330 -6.47 14.22 2.92
C ALA A 330 -5.63 15.52 2.96
N HIS A 331 -5.77 16.36 1.94
CA HIS A 331 -5.10 17.66 1.77
C HIS A 331 -5.98 18.88 2.14
N ARG A 332 -7.20 18.67 2.66
CA ARG A 332 -8.11 19.76 3.10
C ARG A 332 -8.02 19.98 4.61
N HIS A 333 -8.16 21.24 5.05
CA HIS A 333 -7.96 21.74 6.42
C HIS A 333 -8.80 21.07 7.54
N GLY A 334 -9.72 20.14 7.24
CA GLY A 334 -10.50 19.36 8.21
C GLY A 334 -10.26 17.84 8.18
N HIS A 335 -9.37 17.36 7.30
CA HIS A 335 -9.23 15.95 6.96
C HIS A 335 -7.77 15.52 6.76
N SER A 336 -6.83 16.13 7.51
CA SER A 336 -5.39 15.78 7.45
C SER A 336 -5.17 14.26 7.29
N VAL A 337 -4.23 13.87 6.41
CA VAL A 337 -3.77 12.48 6.17
C VAL A 337 -3.68 11.66 7.46
N PHE A 338 -3.29 12.31 8.55
CA PHE A 338 -3.09 11.66 9.84
C PHE A 338 -4.35 11.53 10.71
N LEU A 339 -5.29 12.47 10.62
CA LEU A 339 -6.62 12.34 11.24
C LEU A 339 -7.42 11.21 10.57
N ALA A 340 -7.34 11.12 9.24
CA ALA A 340 -8.05 10.11 8.47
C ALA A 340 -7.53 8.68 8.71
N LEU A 341 -6.22 8.48 8.89
CA LEU A 341 -5.67 7.14 9.14
C LEU A 341 -5.86 6.68 10.59
N ALA A 342 -5.78 7.60 11.57
CA ALA A 342 -6.08 7.29 12.97
C ALA A 342 -7.56 6.92 13.17
N GLN A 343 -8.48 7.60 12.46
CA GLN A 343 -9.91 7.26 12.45
C GLN A 343 -10.25 5.99 11.65
N ARG A 344 -9.33 5.53 10.79
CA ARG A 344 -9.45 4.28 10.00
C ARG A 344 -8.75 3.08 10.63
N GLY A 345 -8.34 3.18 11.90
CA GLY A 345 -7.81 2.04 12.66
C GLY A 345 -6.36 1.67 12.32
N PHE A 346 -5.63 2.51 11.59
CA PHE A 346 -4.21 2.29 11.35
C PHE A 346 -3.41 2.62 12.62
N ARG A 347 -3.23 1.63 13.49
CA ARG A 347 -2.28 1.67 14.62
C ARG A 347 -1.14 0.69 14.33
N PRO A 348 0.14 1.07 14.54
CA PRO A 348 1.21 0.10 14.58
C PRO A 348 0.93 -0.91 15.70
N LEU A 349 1.30 -2.17 15.50
CA LEU A 349 1.54 -3.11 16.59
C LEU A 349 2.74 -2.60 17.42
N SER A 350 2.54 -1.57 18.26
CA SER A 350 3.49 -1.23 19.31
C SER A 350 3.35 -2.28 20.40
N ARG A 351 4.34 -3.17 20.50
CA ARG A 351 4.48 -4.05 21.66
C ARG A 351 4.65 -3.18 22.91
N SER A 352 3.89 -3.56 23.92
CA SER A 352 3.89 -3.15 25.32
C SER A 352 5.23 -2.61 25.84
N ASP A 353 5.13 -1.50 26.58
CA ASP A 353 6.17 -0.93 27.41
C ASP A 353 6.94 -1.98 28.21
N GLY A 354 8.25 -1.81 28.24
CA GLY A 354 9.23 -2.71 28.85
C GLY A 354 9.28 -2.68 30.38
N SER A 355 8.14 -2.78 31.05
CA SER A 355 8.07 -2.84 32.51
C SER A 355 7.29 -4.05 33.01
N ASP A 356 7.67 -5.25 32.56
CA ASP A 356 7.32 -6.46 33.32
C ASP A 356 8.32 -7.60 33.07
N ARG A 357 9.56 -7.39 33.54
CA ARG A 357 10.56 -8.46 33.71
C ARG A 357 10.69 -8.75 35.20
N ALA A 358 9.85 -9.63 35.73
CA ALA A 358 10.18 -10.37 36.94
C ALA A 358 9.39 -11.67 37.06
N ARG A 359 10.14 -12.78 37.17
CA ARG A 359 9.78 -14.08 37.77
C ARG A 359 8.89 -15.02 36.95
N ARG A 360 9.52 -16.09 36.43
CA ARG A 360 9.30 -17.49 36.89
C ARG A 360 10.36 -18.45 36.29
N PRO A 361 10.93 -19.38 37.08
CA PRO A 361 11.83 -20.41 36.59
C PRO A 361 11.07 -21.71 36.25
N GLY A 362 11.54 -22.42 35.22
CA GLY A 362 11.15 -23.81 34.94
C GLY A 362 10.34 -24.00 33.66
N ALA A 363 11.02 -24.18 32.53
CA ALA A 363 10.43 -24.82 31.36
C ALA A 363 11.44 -25.84 30.82
N ARG A 364 11.05 -27.12 30.84
CA ARG A 364 11.81 -28.24 30.27
C ARG A 364 11.89 -28.07 28.74
N ALA A 365 13.08 -28.29 28.19
CA ALA A 365 13.33 -28.24 26.76
C ALA A 365 12.52 -29.31 26.01
N ALA A 366 11.71 -28.89 25.04
CA ALA A 366 11.17 -29.75 24.01
C ALA A 366 12.21 -29.91 22.90
N VAL A 367 12.53 -31.14 22.54
CA VAL A 367 13.54 -31.51 21.55
C VAL A 367 12.95 -31.34 20.14
N SER A 368 13.58 -30.49 19.31
CA SER A 368 13.30 -30.38 17.88
C SER A 368 13.79 -31.62 17.12
N PRO A 369 13.10 -32.11 16.07
CA PRO A 369 13.62 -33.18 15.22
C PRO A 369 14.90 -32.75 14.49
N SER A 370 15.81 -33.69 14.27
CA SER A 370 17.12 -33.40 13.68
C SER A 370 17.04 -33.20 12.15
N PRO A 371 17.97 -32.44 11.54
CA PRO A 371 18.04 -32.20 10.09
C PRO A 371 18.04 -33.45 9.18
N ARG A 372 18.33 -34.65 9.72
CA ARG A 372 18.30 -35.90 8.95
C ARG A 372 16.88 -36.35 8.57
N ASP A 373 15.86 -35.99 9.35
CA ASP A 373 14.45 -36.35 9.05
C ASP A 373 13.88 -35.57 7.86
N LEU A 374 14.43 -34.38 7.57
CA LEU A 374 14.02 -33.56 6.42
C LEU A 374 14.67 -34.06 5.12
N ALA A 375 15.93 -34.46 5.17
CA ALA A 375 16.68 -34.94 4.00
C ALA A 375 16.09 -36.23 3.41
N GLY A 376 15.55 -37.12 4.25
CA GLY A 376 14.91 -38.36 3.80
C GLY A 376 13.62 -38.16 3.01
N ARG A 377 12.89 -37.05 3.22
CA ARG A 377 11.64 -36.75 2.50
C ARG A 377 11.88 -36.07 1.14
N ILE A 378 13.03 -35.41 0.97
CA ILE A 378 13.41 -34.71 -0.27
C ILE A 378 13.92 -35.69 -1.33
N ALA A 379 14.47 -36.85 -0.94
CA ALA A 379 15.09 -37.81 -1.86
C ALA A 379 14.11 -38.56 -2.81
N GLY A 380 12.79 -38.35 -2.69
CA GLY A 380 11.78 -39.04 -3.49
C GLY A 380 11.10 -38.23 -4.59
N HIS A 381 11.45 -36.95 -4.78
CA HIS A 381 10.73 -36.06 -5.70
C HIS A 381 11.58 -35.69 -6.91
N SER A 382 11.16 -36.11 -8.11
CA SER A 382 11.72 -35.63 -9.37
C SER A 382 11.41 -34.14 -9.57
N PRO A 383 12.31 -33.36 -10.22
CA PRO A 383 12.08 -31.94 -10.45
C PRO A 383 10.84 -31.70 -11.32
N PRO A 384 10.00 -30.69 -11.01
CA PRO A 384 8.84 -30.38 -11.82
C PRO A 384 9.26 -29.82 -13.19
N PRO A 385 8.46 -30.06 -14.25
CA PRO A 385 8.76 -29.52 -15.57
C PRO A 385 8.70 -27.98 -15.57
N VAL A 386 9.59 -27.37 -16.35
CA VAL A 386 9.65 -25.92 -16.59
C VAL A 386 8.30 -25.46 -17.13
N VAL A 387 7.62 -24.58 -16.38
CA VAL A 387 6.34 -23.99 -16.79
C VAL A 387 6.64 -22.86 -17.80
N PRO A 388 6.09 -22.89 -19.02
CA PRO A 388 6.25 -21.79 -19.96
C PRO A 388 5.56 -20.51 -19.43
N PRO A 389 6.01 -19.30 -19.85
CA PRO A 389 5.40 -18.05 -19.40
C PRO A 389 3.89 -18.03 -19.69
N HIS A 390 3.13 -17.42 -18.78
CA HIS A 390 1.68 -17.23 -18.94
C HIS A 390 1.37 -16.66 -20.34
N PRO A 391 0.40 -17.23 -21.08
CA PRO A 391 -0.06 -16.61 -22.32
C PRO A 391 -0.63 -15.21 -22.00
N PRO A 392 -0.48 -14.23 -22.92
CA PRO A 392 -1.02 -12.89 -22.71
C PRO A 392 -2.51 -12.98 -22.39
N GLN A 393 -2.91 -12.44 -21.24
CA GLN A 393 -4.33 -12.36 -20.88
C GLN A 393 -5.04 -11.52 -21.96
N PRO A 394 -6.14 -12.01 -22.57
CA PRO A 394 -6.89 -11.20 -23.51
C PRO A 394 -7.45 -9.96 -22.80
N ASP A 395 -7.13 -8.79 -23.32
CA ASP A 395 -7.54 -7.50 -22.78
C ASP A 395 -9.07 -7.34 -22.88
N LEU A 396 -9.74 -7.72 -21.80
CA LEU A 396 -11.18 -7.61 -21.64
C LEU A 396 -11.64 -6.14 -21.60
N LEU A 397 -10.74 -5.21 -21.23
CA LEU A 397 -11.02 -3.78 -21.11
C LEU A 397 -11.01 -3.10 -22.48
N GLU A 398 -10.15 -3.52 -23.41
CA GLU A 398 -10.13 -3.01 -24.79
C GLU A 398 -11.44 -3.34 -25.53
N LYS A 399 -12.02 -4.52 -25.29
CA LYS A 399 -13.32 -4.91 -25.85
C LYS A 399 -14.51 -4.13 -25.25
N LEU A 400 -14.42 -3.72 -23.98
CA LEU A 400 -15.42 -2.87 -23.34
C LEU A 400 -15.32 -1.41 -23.80
N ALA A 401 -14.10 -0.91 -24.06
CA ALA A 401 -13.86 0.45 -24.50
C ALA A 401 -14.32 0.72 -25.95
N LEU A 402 -14.33 -0.30 -26.82
CA LEU A 402 -14.73 -0.18 -28.22
C LEU A 402 -16.25 -0.29 -28.46
N SER A 403 -17.04 -0.58 -27.43
CA SER A 403 -18.50 -0.67 -27.51
C SER A 403 -19.15 0.73 -27.54
N ARG A 404 -19.64 1.16 -28.72
CA ARG A 404 -20.28 2.47 -28.97
C ARG A 404 -21.67 2.68 -28.34
N LYS A 405 -21.99 2.05 -27.19
CA LYS A 405 -23.32 2.19 -26.54
C LYS A 405 -23.27 2.90 -25.17
N PRO A 406 -24.30 3.70 -24.82
CA PRO A 406 -24.33 4.49 -23.58
C PRO A 406 -24.21 3.65 -22.30
N LEU A 407 -23.57 4.21 -21.27
CA LEU A 407 -23.20 3.56 -20.01
C LEU A 407 -24.38 2.89 -19.25
N HIS A 408 -25.62 3.36 -19.43
CA HIS A 408 -26.79 2.79 -18.74
C HIS A 408 -27.22 1.41 -19.27
N GLU A 409 -26.92 1.07 -20.53
CA GLU A 409 -27.16 -0.28 -21.08
C GLU A 409 -26.06 -1.28 -20.66
N GLN A 410 -24.87 -0.80 -20.25
CA GLN A 410 -23.74 -1.64 -19.86
C GLN A 410 -23.91 -2.27 -18.46
N CYS A 411 -24.72 -1.65 -17.58
CA CYS A 411 -25.03 -2.19 -16.25
C CYS A 411 -25.83 -3.52 -16.30
N LEU A 412 -26.53 -3.82 -17.40
CA LEU A 412 -27.29 -5.07 -17.54
C LEU A 412 -26.45 -6.24 -18.08
N LEU A 413 -25.29 -5.98 -18.69
CA LEU A 413 -24.43 -7.02 -19.26
C LEU A 413 -23.45 -7.65 -18.25
N GLY A 414 -23.19 -6.98 -17.12
CA GLY A 414 -22.37 -7.54 -16.03
C GLY A 414 -22.96 -8.80 -15.39
N ALA A 415 -24.28 -9.02 -15.53
CA ALA A 415 -24.96 -10.22 -15.04
C ALA A 415 -24.96 -11.40 -16.03
N PHE A 416 -24.60 -11.19 -17.31
CA PHE A 416 -24.59 -12.25 -18.34
C PHE A 416 -23.19 -12.85 -18.61
N VAL A 417 -22.13 -12.26 -18.08
CA VAL A 417 -20.75 -12.77 -18.26
C VAL A 417 -20.45 -13.99 -17.37
N LEU A 418 -21.30 -14.28 -16.37
CA LEU A 418 -21.18 -15.45 -15.52
C LEU A 418 -21.79 -16.74 -16.10
N ASP A 419 -22.43 -16.69 -17.28
CA ASP A 419 -23.12 -17.85 -17.88
C ASP A 419 -22.55 -18.33 -19.23
N ARG A 420 -21.34 -17.88 -19.61
CA ARG A 420 -20.60 -18.37 -20.80
C ARG A 420 -19.19 -18.86 -20.55
N ALA A 421 -18.79 -19.05 -19.30
CA ALA A 421 -17.51 -19.67 -18.94
C ALA A 421 -17.63 -21.14 -18.51
N VAL A 422 -18.85 -21.71 -18.48
CA VAL A 422 -19.06 -23.14 -18.18
C VAL A 422 -19.88 -23.76 -19.31
N GLY A 423 -19.18 -24.41 -20.25
CA GLY A 423 -19.82 -25.25 -21.25
C GLY A 423 -20.28 -26.55 -20.61
N ILE A 424 -21.56 -26.63 -20.22
CA ILE A 424 -22.27 -27.91 -20.05
C ILE A 424 -23.64 -27.73 -20.70
N GLY A 425 -23.89 -28.48 -21.77
CA GLY A 425 -25.18 -28.49 -22.44
C GLY A 425 -26.23 -29.23 -21.61
N THR A 426 -27.45 -28.72 -21.57
CA THR A 426 -28.72 -29.39 -21.95
C THR A 426 -29.91 -28.56 -21.48
N GLY A 427 -30.96 -28.52 -22.31
CA GLY A 427 -31.98 -27.47 -22.26
C GLY A 427 -33.06 -27.59 -21.19
N ALA A 428 -33.59 -26.44 -20.80
CA ALA A 428 -34.96 -26.24 -20.34
C ALA A 428 -35.32 -24.75 -20.50
N ALA A 429 -36.40 -24.45 -21.22
CA ALA A 429 -36.89 -23.09 -21.44
C ALA A 429 -37.61 -22.54 -20.20
N LEU A 430 -37.24 -21.33 -19.76
CA LEU A 430 -38.01 -20.56 -18.77
C LEU A 430 -38.51 -19.25 -19.39
N ARG A 431 -39.83 -19.14 -19.51
CA ARG A 431 -40.56 -17.94 -19.97
C ARG A 431 -40.53 -16.87 -18.88
N TRP A 432 -40.19 -15.64 -19.25
CA TRP A 432 -40.31 -14.46 -18.39
C TRP A 432 -41.73 -13.87 -18.47
N ARG A 433 -42.40 -13.71 -17.33
CA ARG A 433 -43.61 -12.88 -17.20
C ARG A 433 -43.18 -11.44 -16.90
N ASN A 434 -43.71 -10.50 -17.69
CA ASN A 434 -43.58 -9.06 -17.49
C ASN A 434 -44.15 -8.65 -16.14
N VAL A 435 -43.44 -7.79 -15.40
CA VAL A 435 -43.98 -7.01 -14.28
C VAL A 435 -43.83 -5.54 -14.65
N GLU A 436 -44.98 -4.88 -14.79
CA GLU A 436 -45.14 -3.45 -15.05
C GLU A 436 -44.70 -2.61 -13.85
N LEU A 437 -44.01 -1.50 -14.10
CA LEU A 437 -43.72 -0.45 -13.12
C LEU A 437 -44.91 0.52 -13.05
N PRO A 438 -45.43 0.88 -11.86
CA PRO A 438 -46.33 2.01 -11.73
C PRO A 438 -45.54 3.32 -11.59
N ASN A 439 -45.83 4.23 -12.51
CA ASN A 439 -45.54 5.66 -12.39
C ASN A 439 -46.11 6.24 -11.09
N ARG A 440 -45.35 7.13 -10.42
CA ARG A 440 -45.81 8.48 -10.03
C ARG A 440 -44.72 9.29 -9.30
N LEU A 441 -44.43 10.43 -9.95
CA LEU A 441 -43.94 11.75 -9.49
C LEU A 441 -42.74 11.85 -8.53
#